data_AF-A0A3D1TPK8-F1
#
_entry.id   AF-A0A3D1TPK8-F1
#
_cell.length_a   1.000
_cell.length_b   1.000
_cell.length_c   1.000
_cell.angle_alpha   90.00
_cell.angle_beta   90.00
_cell.angle_gamma   90.00
#
_symmetry.space_group_name_H-M   'P 1'
#
loop_
_entity.id
_entity.type
_entity.pdbx_description
1 polymer ?
#
loop_
_entity_poly.entity_id
_entity_poly.type
_entity_poly.pdbx_seq_one_letter_code
_entity_poly.pdbx_strand_id
1 'polypeptide(L)'
;GVSERQFPGIGLALRTLDALPEVVVASQVPVLLDGGVRRGTDALKAVCQGAKAVLIGHPYLWALAVGGKEGVLALIPLPATDGRRTT
;
A
#
# COMPACT_ATOMS: atom_id res chain seq x y z
N GLY A 1 -13.59 -11.37 7.87
CA GLY A 1 -14.78 -10.52 8.09
C GLY A 1 -14.48 -9.04 8.11
N VAL A 2 -14.01 -8.46 6.99
CA VAL A 2 -13.98 -6.99 6.81
C VAL A 2 -14.30 -6.56 5.37
N SER A 3 -14.14 -7.42 4.35
CA SER A 3 -14.43 -7.05 2.95
C SER A 3 -15.93 -7.01 2.59
N GLU A 4 -16.80 -7.61 3.40
CA GLU A 4 -18.23 -7.75 3.06
C GLU A 4 -19.10 -6.54 3.46
N ARG A 5 -18.57 -5.58 4.22
CA ARG A 5 -19.39 -4.47 4.74
C ARG A 5 -19.61 -3.30 3.77
N GLN A 6 -18.94 -3.28 2.61
CA GLN A 6 -19.01 -2.13 1.72
C GLN A 6 -19.98 -2.30 0.53
N PHE A 7 -20.09 -3.49 -0.08
CA PHE A 7 -21.07 -3.75 -1.15
C PHE A 7 -21.46 -5.25 -1.23
N PRO A 8 -22.67 -5.67 -0.83
CA PRO A 8 -23.11 -7.04 -0.98
C PRO A 8 -23.57 -7.29 -2.43
N GLY A 9 -22.91 -8.19 -3.16
CA GLY A 9 -23.37 -8.67 -4.48
C GLY A 9 -22.38 -8.57 -5.63
N ILE A 10 -21.22 -7.92 -5.45
CA ILE A 10 -20.15 -7.95 -6.44
C ILE A 10 -19.23 -9.12 -6.06
N GLY A 11 -19.51 -10.30 -6.62
CA GLY A 11 -18.68 -11.49 -6.43
C GLY A 11 -17.22 -11.14 -6.76
N LEU A 12 -16.32 -11.32 -5.79
CA LEU A 12 -14.90 -10.99 -5.93
C LEU A 12 -14.70 -9.55 -6.45
N ALA A 13 -15.18 -8.55 -5.69
CA ALA A 13 -14.88 -7.14 -5.87
C ALA A 13 -13.49 -6.95 -6.50
N LEU A 14 -13.43 -6.38 -7.71
CA LEU A 14 -12.20 -6.05 -8.44
C LEU A 14 -11.09 -5.73 -7.45
N ARG A 15 -9.96 -6.43 -7.49
CA ARG A 15 -8.84 -6.04 -6.62
C ARG A 15 -8.58 -4.58 -6.95
N THR A 16 -8.37 -3.73 -5.94
CA THR A 16 -8.18 -2.30 -6.18
C THR A 16 -7.06 -2.02 -7.20
N LEU A 17 -6.12 -2.97 -7.30
CA LEU A 17 -5.04 -2.97 -8.28
C LEU A 17 -5.49 -3.19 -9.74
N ASP A 18 -6.58 -3.90 -9.98
CA ASP A 18 -7.12 -4.19 -11.33
C ASP A 18 -7.90 -2.98 -11.88
N ALA A 19 -8.57 -2.22 -11.02
CA ALA A 19 -9.29 -0.99 -11.40
C ALA A 19 -8.36 0.24 -11.53
N LEU A 20 -7.11 0.15 -11.05
CA LEU A 20 -6.18 1.27 -10.96
C LEU A 20 -5.86 1.94 -12.32
N PRO A 21 -5.59 1.20 -13.42
CA PRO A 21 -5.22 1.83 -14.69
C PRO A 21 -6.29 2.77 -15.25
N GLU A 22 -7.57 2.38 -15.14
CA GLU A 22 -8.69 3.20 -15.62
C GLU A 22 -8.81 4.51 -14.83
N VAL A 23 -8.64 4.44 -13.50
CA VAL A 23 -8.67 5.61 -12.63
C VAL A 23 -7.50 6.55 -12.90
N VAL A 24 -6.30 6.02 -13.14
CA VAL A 24 -5.11 6.82 -13.45
C VAL A 24 -5.31 7.63 -14.74
N VAL A 25 -5.86 7.01 -15.78
CA VAL A 25 -6.09 7.69 -17.07
C VAL A 25 -7.18 8.77 -16.96
N ALA A 26 -8.21 8.53 -16.16
CA ALA A 26 -9.30 9.48 -15.97
C ALA A 26 -8.95 10.65 -15.02
N SER A 27 -7.89 10.52 -14.23
CA SER A 27 -7.53 11.50 -13.20
C SER A 27 -6.62 12.61 -13.74
N GLN A 28 -6.90 13.85 -13.34
CA GLN A 28 -6.01 15.01 -13.55
C GLN A 28 -5.12 15.30 -12.32
N VAL A 29 -5.26 14.51 -11.25
CA VAL A 29 -4.53 14.65 -9.99
C VAL A 29 -3.78 13.36 -9.64
N PRO A 30 -2.75 13.40 -8.79
CA PRO A 30 -2.02 12.20 -8.38
C PRO A 30 -2.95 11.15 -7.77
N VAL A 31 -2.91 9.93 -8.30
CA VAL A 31 -3.71 8.81 -7.79
C VAL A 31 -2.90 8.03 -6.76
N LEU A 32 -3.50 7.78 -5.59
CA LEU A 32 -2.94 6.93 -4.55
C LEU A 32 -3.77 5.65 -4.46
N LEU A 33 -3.12 4.51 -4.20
CA LEU A 33 -3.79 3.23 -4.03
C LEU A 33 -3.83 2.82 -2.56
N ASP A 34 -5.01 2.51 -2.05
CA ASP A 34 -5.22 1.81 -0.78
C ASP A 34 -6.10 0.57 -1.00
N GLY A 35 -5.98 -0.43 -0.14
CA GLY A 35 -6.73 -1.67 -0.23
C GLY A 35 -5.87 -2.84 -0.70
N GLY A 36 -5.55 -3.73 0.24
CA GLY A 36 -4.98 -5.05 -0.08
C GLY A 36 -3.47 -5.10 -0.34
N VAL A 37 -2.72 -4.01 -0.22
CA VAL A 37 -1.25 -4.05 -0.28
C VAL A 37 -0.72 -4.81 0.93
N ARG A 38 -0.06 -5.96 0.70
CA ARG A 38 0.49 -6.83 1.75
C ARG A 38 1.95 -7.21 1.52
N ARG A 39 2.43 -7.11 0.28
CA ARG A 39 3.82 -7.38 -0.09
C ARG A 39 4.39 -6.21 -0.87
N GLY A 40 5.72 -6.05 -0.85
CA GLY A 40 6.41 -5.04 -1.65
C GLY A 40 6.18 -5.20 -3.15
N THR A 41 5.90 -6.41 -3.63
CA THR A 41 5.53 -6.67 -5.03
C THR A 41 4.17 -6.09 -5.42
N ASP A 42 3.22 -6.02 -4.49
CA ASP A 42 1.91 -5.38 -4.74
C ASP A 42 2.10 -3.86 -4.86
N ALA A 43 2.94 -3.29 -3.99
CA ALA A 43 3.32 -1.88 -4.05
C ALA A 43 4.03 -1.55 -5.38
N LEU A 44 4.98 -2.38 -5.80
CA LEU A 44 5.69 -2.21 -7.06
C LEU A 44 4.72 -2.25 -8.26
N LYS A 45 3.83 -3.24 -8.32
CA LYS A 45 2.82 -3.34 -9.39
C LYS A 45 1.91 -2.12 -9.44
N ALA A 46 1.47 -1.61 -8.29
CA ALA A 46 0.64 -0.41 -8.23
C ALA A 46 1.37 0.82 -8.81
N VAL A 47 2.63 1.02 -8.45
CA VAL A 47 3.44 2.13 -8.99
C VAL A 47 3.68 1.96 -10.49
N CYS A 48 3.98 0.75 -10.96
CA CYS A 48 4.12 0.47 -12.39
C CYS A 48 2.82 0.74 -13.19
N GLN A 49 1.66 0.63 -12.54
CA GLN A 49 0.35 0.95 -13.14
C GLN A 49 -0.03 2.43 -12.99
N GLY A 50 0.86 3.28 -12.48
CA GLY A 50 0.68 4.73 -12.44
C GLY A 50 0.21 5.31 -11.11
N ALA A 51 0.09 4.51 -10.04
CA ALA A 51 -0.12 5.08 -8.71
C ALA A 51 1.09 5.90 -8.27
N LYS A 52 0.85 7.10 -7.73
CA LYS A 52 1.90 7.96 -7.16
C LYS A 52 2.46 7.40 -5.86
N ALA A 53 1.60 6.79 -5.06
CA ALA A 53 1.96 6.17 -3.79
C ALA A 53 0.95 5.06 -3.44
N VAL A 54 1.37 4.16 -2.55
CA VAL A 54 0.50 3.16 -1.95
C VAL A 54 0.37 3.37 -0.45
N LEU A 55 -0.82 3.16 0.08
CA LEU A 55 -1.11 3.27 1.50
C LEU A 55 -1.06 1.89 2.16
N ILE A 56 -0.58 1.87 3.40
CA ILE A 56 -0.51 0.66 4.23
C ILE A 56 -1.30 0.90 5.50
N GLY A 57 -2.52 0.34 5.57
CA GLY A 57 -3.36 0.42 6.77
C GLY A 57 -3.12 -0.72 7.76
N HIS A 58 -3.87 -1.82 7.59
CA HIS A 58 -3.87 -2.96 8.52
C HIS A 58 -2.50 -3.49 8.96
N PRO A 59 -1.48 -3.61 8.08
CA PRO A 59 -0.17 -4.06 8.52
C PRO A 59 0.46 -3.20 9.63
N TYR A 60 0.29 -1.86 9.58
CA TYR A 60 0.76 -0.97 10.65
C TYR A 60 0.04 -1.25 11.98
N LEU A 61 -1.28 -1.46 11.93
CA LEU A 61 -2.07 -1.75 13.14
C LEU A 61 -1.73 -3.11 13.75
N TRP A 62 -1.49 -4.13 12.92
CA TRP A 62 -1.08 -5.45 13.41
C TRP A 62 0.32 -5.43 14.00
N ALA A 63 1.25 -4.74 13.34
CA ALA A 63 2.60 -4.56 13.86
C ALA A 63 2.61 -3.81 15.19
N LEU A 64 1.76 -2.77 15.33
CA LEU A 64 1.56 -2.07 16.59
C LEU A 64 0.99 -2.99 17.68
N ALA A 65 -0.02 -3.80 17.34
CA ALA A 65 -0.67 -4.70 18.29
C ALA A 65 0.28 -5.80 18.80
N VAL A 66 1.16 -6.33 17.94
CA VAL A 66 2.06 -7.45 18.28
C VAL A 66 3.38 -6.97 18.88
N GLY A 67 3.99 -5.94 18.30
CA GLY A 67 5.35 -5.50 18.63
C GLY A 67 5.45 -4.06 19.14
N GLY A 68 4.31 -3.41 19.41
CA GLY A 68 4.29 -2.01 19.81
C GLY A 68 4.97 -1.11 18.80
N LYS A 69 5.64 -0.07 19.30
CA LYS A 69 6.41 0.88 18.48
C LYS A 69 7.48 0.19 17.63
N GLU A 70 8.21 -0.77 18.19
CA GLU A 70 9.32 -1.45 17.49
C GLU A 70 8.80 -2.33 16.35
N GLY A 71 7.65 -2.98 16.54
CA GLY A 71 6.97 -3.70 15.47
C GLY A 71 6.62 -2.81 14.28
N VAL A 72 6.15 -1.59 14.55
CA VAL A 72 5.87 -0.60 13.51
C VAL A 72 7.15 -0.12 12.81
N LEU A 73 8.21 0.17 13.57
CA LEU A 73 9.50 0.61 13.01
C LEU A 73 10.11 -0.46 12.09
N ALA A 74 9.92 -1.74 12.40
CA ALA A 74 10.40 -2.83 11.54
C ALA A 74 9.70 -2.90 10.16
N LEU A 75 8.53 -2.29 10.00
CA LEU A 75 7.83 -2.18 8.71
C LEU A 75 8.30 -0.97 7.88
N ILE A 76 8.96 0.00 8.50
CA ILE A 76 9.47 1.19 7.82
C ILE A 76 10.86 0.86 7.27
N PRO A 77 11.07 0.88 5.94
CA PRO A 77 12.42 0.79 5.41
C PRO A 77 13.23 1.97 5.95
N LEU A 78 14.38 1.67 6.57
CA LEU A 78 15.27 2.70 7.12
C LEU A 78 15.55 3.75 6.04
N PRO A 79 15.49 5.06 6.35
CA PRO A 79 16.02 6.06 5.44
C PRO A 79 17.48 5.70 5.15
N ALA A 80 17.89 5.73 3.89
CA ALA A 80 19.29 5.58 3.53
C ALA A 80 20.09 6.64 4.29
N THR A 81 20.72 6.26 5.39
CA THR A 81 21.72 7.09 6.03
C THR A 81 22.81 7.29 5.00
N ASP A 82 22.98 8.54 4.56
CA ASP A 82 24.00 8.95 3.60
C ASP A 82 25.35 8.39 4.03
N GLY A 83 25.78 7.34 3.32
CA GLY A 83 27.07 6.70 3.49
C GLY A 83 28.13 7.47 2.74
N ARG A 84 28.32 8.77 3.03
CA ARG A 84 29.61 9.41 2.77
C ARG A 84 30.62 8.86 3.77
N ARG A 85 31.23 7.72 3.42
CA ARG A 85 32.56 7.38 3.93
C ARG A 85 33.57 8.17 3.12
N THR A 86 33.93 9.36 3.61
CA THR A 86 35.17 10.02 3.25
C THR A 86 36.31 9.40 4.06
N THR A 87 37.09 8.53 3.42
CA THR A 87 38.51 8.23 3.70
C THR A 87 39.11 7.62 2.46
#